data_AF-A0A1A8GFP9-F1
#
_entry.id   AF-A0A1A8GFP9-F1
#
_cell.length_a   1.000
_cell.length_b   1.000
_cell.length_c   1.000
_cell.angle_alpha   90.00
_cell.angle_beta   90.00
_cell.angle_gamma   90.00
#
_symmetry.space_group_name_H-M   'P 1'
#
loop_
_entity.id
_entity.type
_entity.pdbx_description
1 polymer ?
#
loop_
_entity_poly.entity_id
_entity_poly.type
_entity_poly.pdbx_seq_one_letter_code
_entity_poly.pdbx_strand_id
1 'polypeptide(L)'
;ITSNLVLFLNSNPFYWQGTQASQAPLMFMGITYLISPFGGWLADAYLGKFWTIASSLILYFIGMLFFPLISRDDSRIRLCGEETAFPLLPVECTNSTRTPDVNCPIRAPYCGPVVYIGLFLIALGVGTVKSNITAFGADQVKDKGPEATRRFFNWFYWCINLGAILSLGGVAYIQQNISFEIGYIIPAVCLGVSFLVFLLGRTVFITKPADGSAFSDMAKIFAFACCSQKPKETSSLGNKPALLDSAKTIYGGKFQEEKVEEVKALIKILPVFFALIPYWTVY
;
A
#
# COMPACT_ATOMS: atom_id res chain seq x y z
N ILE A 1 1.01 12.85 -3.01
CA ILE A 1 1.50 12.50 -4.37
C ILE A 1 0.36 12.42 -5.39
N THR A 2 -0.73 11.73 -5.08
CA THR A 2 -1.86 11.47 -5.99
C THR A 2 -2.60 12.72 -6.47
N SER A 3 -2.74 13.74 -5.63
CA SER A 3 -3.59 14.93 -5.90
C SER A 3 -3.30 15.63 -7.22
N ASN A 4 -2.02 15.85 -7.56
CA ASN A 4 -1.61 16.50 -8.81
C ASN A 4 -0.76 15.60 -9.70
N LEU A 5 -0.73 14.28 -9.47
CA LEU A 5 0.10 13.38 -10.26
C LEU A 5 -0.35 13.36 -11.73
N VAL A 6 -1.66 13.35 -11.99
CA VAL A 6 -2.19 13.42 -13.37
C VAL A 6 -1.77 14.72 -14.04
N LEU A 7 -1.86 15.84 -13.33
CA LEU A 7 -1.47 17.14 -13.85
C LEU A 7 0.03 17.20 -14.15
N PHE A 8 0.86 16.69 -13.25
CA PHE A 8 2.31 16.57 -13.43
C PHE A 8 2.65 15.80 -14.72
N LEU A 9 2.02 14.64 -14.92
CA LEU A 9 2.27 13.78 -16.09
C LEU A 9 1.70 14.35 -17.40
N ASN A 10 0.63 15.15 -17.33
CA ASN A 10 0.08 15.83 -18.51
C ASN A 10 0.85 17.11 -18.87
N SER A 11 1.53 17.72 -17.90
CA SER A 11 2.25 18.97 -18.08
C SER A 11 3.61 18.80 -18.78
N ASN A 12 4.20 19.91 -19.22
CA ASN A 12 5.57 19.94 -19.72
C ASN A 12 6.50 19.36 -18.64
N PRO A 13 7.38 18.40 -18.96
CA PRO A 13 7.77 17.89 -20.30
C PRO A 13 7.14 16.54 -20.68
N PHE A 14 6.29 15.97 -19.83
CA PHE A 14 5.85 14.58 -19.97
C PHE A 14 4.76 14.41 -21.02
N TYR A 15 3.79 15.33 -21.08
CA TYR A 15 2.71 15.34 -22.09
C TYR A 15 2.01 13.98 -22.26
N TRP A 16 1.82 13.23 -21.17
CA TRP A 16 1.06 11.98 -21.22
C TRP A 16 -0.39 12.28 -21.62
N GLN A 17 -1.02 11.34 -22.31
CA GLN A 17 -2.45 11.46 -22.59
C GLN A 17 -3.23 11.33 -21.27
N GLY A 18 -4.32 12.10 -21.11
CA GLY A 18 -5.08 12.11 -19.86
C GLY A 18 -5.56 10.73 -19.39
N THR A 19 -5.85 9.81 -20.31
CA THR A 19 -6.17 8.41 -20.01
C THR A 19 -4.98 7.66 -19.39
N GLN A 20 -3.79 7.75 -20.00
CA GLN A 20 -2.55 7.15 -19.50
C GLN A 20 -2.11 7.77 -18.16
N ALA A 21 -2.16 9.09 -18.05
CA ALA A 21 -1.81 9.80 -16.82
C ALA A 21 -2.72 9.43 -15.65
N SER A 22 -4.01 9.20 -15.90
CA SER A 22 -4.98 8.76 -14.88
C SER A 22 -4.76 7.32 -14.42
N GLN A 23 -4.18 6.46 -15.26
CA GLN A 23 -3.85 5.08 -14.86
C GLN A 23 -2.75 5.03 -13.79
N ALA A 24 -1.78 5.95 -13.82
CA ALA A 24 -0.67 5.98 -12.87
C ALA A 24 -1.12 6.05 -11.39
N PRO A 25 -1.93 7.04 -10.94
CA PRO A 25 -2.42 7.08 -9.56
C PRO A 25 -3.36 5.91 -9.22
N LEU A 26 -4.15 5.42 -10.18
CA LEU A 26 -5.03 4.26 -9.97
C LEU A 26 -4.23 2.98 -9.68
N MET A 27 -3.21 2.71 -10.49
CA MET A 27 -2.30 1.58 -10.27
C MET A 27 -1.58 1.70 -8.93
N PHE A 28 -1.08 2.90 -8.61
CA PHE A 28 -0.45 3.19 -7.33
C PHE A 28 -1.37 2.86 -6.15
N MET A 29 -2.63 3.31 -6.17
CA MET A 29 -3.61 3.03 -5.11
C MET A 29 -3.93 1.54 -5.02
N GLY A 30 -4.19 0.89 -6.17
CA GLY A 30 -4.47 -0.54 -6.22
C GLY A 30 -3.35 -1.38 -5.63
N ILE A 31 -2.11 -1.11 -6.04
CA ILE A 31 -0.91 -1.79 -5.54
C ILE A 31 -0.73 -1.54 -4.03
N THR A 32 -0.90 -0.30 -3.57
CA THR A 32 -0.81 0.05 -2.14
C THR A 32 -1.78 -0.75 -1.28
N TYR A 33 -3.04 -0.88 -1.73
CA TYR A 33 -4.06 -1.64 -1.00
C TYR A 33 -3.78 -3.15 -1.01
N LEU A 34 -3.28 -3.70 -2.12
CA LEU A 34 -2.91 -5.12 -2.23
C LEU A 34 -1.68 -5.48 -1.39
N ILE A 35 -0.71 -4.58 -1.27
CA ILE A 35 0.50 -4.82 -0.47
C ILE A 35 0.21 -4.68 1.03
N SER A 36 -0.77 -3.89 1.45
CA SER A 36 -1.02 -3.63 2.87
C SER A 36 -1.21 -4.92 3.71
N PRO A 37 -2.03 -5.91 3.29
CA PRO A 37 -2.11 -7.20 3.98
C PRO A 37 -0.78 -7.95 4.03
N PHE A 38 -0.02 -7.95 2.94
CA PHE A 38 1.30 -8.59 2.87
C PHE A 38 2.30 -7.91 3.82
N GLY A 39 2.29 -6.58 3.91
CA GLY A 39 3.12 -5.82 4.83
C GLY A 39 2.80 -6.10 6.30
N GLY A 40 1.53 -6.28 6.65
CA GLY A 40 1.12 -6.73 7.98
C GLY A 40 1.59 -8.16 8.27
N TRP A 41 1.33 -9.09 7.34
CA TRP A 41 1.82 -10.46 7.44
C TRP A 41 3.34 -10.55 7.62
N LEU A 42 4.11 -9.77 6.87
CA LEU A 42 5.57 -9.74 6.96
C LEU A 42 6.07 -9.28 8.34
N ALA A 43 5.40 -8.29 8.94
CA ALA A 43 5.70 -7.83 10.30
C ALA A 43 5.38 -8.89 11.35
N ASP A 44 4.22 -9.52 11.25
CA ASP A 44 3.75 -10.47 12.27
C ASP A 44 4.46 -11.83 12.17
N ALA A 45 4.83 -12.27 10.96
CA ALA A 45 5.41 -13.59 10.73
C ALA A 45 6.95 -13.65 10.80
N TYR A 46 7.66 -12.60 10.37
CA TYR A 46 9.12 -12.69 10.18
C TYR A 46 9.92 -11.54 10.80
N LEU A 47 9.63 -10.29 10.45
CA LEU A 47 10.55 -9.17 10.73
C LEU A 47 10.27 -8.44 12.05
N GLY A 48 9.03 -8.51 12.56
CA GLY A 48 8.55 -7.64 13.62
C GLY A 48 8.18 -6.25 13.11
N LYS A 49 7.20 -5.61 13.79
CA LYS A 49 6.62 -4.32 13.37
C LYS A 49 7.66 -3.21 13.17
N PHE A 50 8.62 -3.06 14.09
CA PHE A 50 9.62 -2.00 14.01
C PHE A 50 10.48 -2.11 12.73
N TRP A 51 11.06 -3.29 12.47
CA TRP A 51 11.92 -3.49 11.31
C TRP A 51 11.14 -3.41 10.00
N THR A 52 9.92 -3.92 9.96
CA THR A 52 9.05 -3.78 8.78
C THR A 52 8.71 -2.32 8.48
N ILE A 53 8.43 -1.50 9.51
CA ILE A 53 8.21 -0.05 9.33
C ILE A 53 9.50 0.64 8.88
N ALA A 54 10.64 0.34 9.51
CA ALA A 54 11.92 0.94 9.15
C ALA A 54 12.32 0.63 7.70
N SER A 55 12.23 -0.63 7.27
CA SER A 55 12.57 -1.04 5.89
C SER A 55 11.59 -0.44 4.86
N SER A 56 10.30 -0.36 5.19
CA SER A 56 9.31 0.24 4.31
C SER A 56 9.45 1.76 4.19
N LEU A 57 9.88 2.46 5.26
CA LEU A 57 10.22 3.88 5.18
C LEU A 57 11.43 4.14 4.27
N ILE A 58 12.41 3.23 4.22
CA ILE A 58 13.54 3.32 3.26
C ILE A 58 13.02 3.21 1.82
N LEU A 59 12.21 2.18 1.51
CA LEU A 59 11.63 2.01 0.17
C LEU A 59 10.76 3.20 -0.22
N TYR A 60 9.95 3.70 0.72
CA TYR A 60 9.12 4.86 0.52
C TYR A 60 9.97 6.10 0.20
N PHE A 61 11.04 6.33 0.96
CA PHE A 61 11.94 7.46 0.73
C PHE A 61 12.64 7.37 -0.63
N ILE A 62 13.19 6.22 -0.99
CA ILE A 62 13.81 6.01 -2.31
C ILE A 62 12.80 6.24 -3.43
N GLY A 63 11.59 5.69 -3.32
CA GLY A 63 10.51 5.91 -4.28
C GLY A 63 10.13 7.39 -4.43
N MET A 64 10.06 8.11 -3.31
CA MET A 64 9.76 9.55 -3.28
C MET A 64 10.84 10.41 -3.93
N LEU A 65 12.11 10.00 -3.90
CA LEU A 65 13.21 10.73 -4.53
C LEU A 65 13.13 10.71 -6.07
N PHE A 66 12.49 9.71 -6.68
CA PHE A 66 12.34 9.69 -8.15
C PHE A 66 11.60 10.92 -8.67
N PHE A 67 10.56 11.39 -7.98
CA PHE A 67 9.71 12.50 -8.43
C PHE A 67 10.41 13.86 -8.56
N PRO A 68 11.15 14.36 -7.55
CA PRO A 68 11.93 15.57 -7.72
C PRO A 68 13.08 15.36 -8.73
N LEU A 69 13.68 14.16 -8.82
CA LEU A 69 14.73 13.87 -9.80
C LEU A 69 14.24 13.90 -11.25
N ILE A 70 13.05 13.38 -11.54
CA ILE A 70 12.46 13.47 -12.89
C ILE A 70 11.84 14.85 -13.15
N SER A 71 11.54 15.64 -12.12
CA SER A 71 11.06 17.01 -12.32
C SER A 71 12.16 17.96 -12.79
N ARG A 72 13.41 17.70 -12.39
CA ARG A 72 14.57 18.52 -12.76
C ARG A 72 15.16 18.06 -14.10
N ASP A 73 15.40 19.01 -15.00
CA ASP A 73 15.77 18.74 -16.40
C ASP A 73 17.05 17.88 -16.54
N ASP A 74 18.14 18.26 -15.88
CA ASP A 74 19.43 17.56 -15.98
C ASP A 74 19.33 16.08 -15.56
N SER A 75 18.68 15.81 -14.43
CA SER A 75 18.53 14.46 -13.89
C SER A 75 17.49 13.65 -14.65
N ARG A 76 16.43 14.29 -15.14
CA ARG A 76 15.43 13.65 -16.00
C ARG A 76 16.05 13.16 -17.30
N ILE A 77 16.81 14.00 -18.00
CA ILE A 77 17.45 13.60 -19.27
C ILE A 77 18.42 12.43 -19.03
N ARG A 78 19.15 12.42 -17.91
CA ARG A 78 20.03 11.30 -17.54
C ARG A 78 19.28 10.00 -17.24
N LEU A 79 18.10 10.06 -16.61
CA LEU A 79 17.32 8.87 -16.25
C LEU A 79 16.44 8.35 -17.39
N CYS A 80 15.84 9.26 -18.15
CA CYS A 80 14.78 8.96 -19.11
C CYS A 80 15.24 9.08 -20.57
N GLY A 81 16.42 9.67 -20.83
CA GLY A 81 16.83 10.11 -22.16
C GLY A 81 16.24 11.46 -22.55
N GLU A 82 16.67 12.01 -23.69
CA GLU A 82 16.02 13.20 -24.27
C GLU A 82 14.63 12.86 -24.79
N GLU A 83 13.70 13.80 -24.63
CA GLU A 83 12.37 13.65 -25.21
C GLU A 83 12.46 13.80 -26.73
N THR A 84 12.11 12.74 -27.45
CA THR A 84 12.12 12.76 -28.92
C THR A 84 10.94 13.54 -29.46
N ALA A 85 11.16 14.41 -30.44
CA ALA A 85 10.08 15.09 -31.13
C ALA A 85 9.09 14.07 -31.70
N PHE A 86 7.82 14.20 -31.33
CA PHE A 86 6.78 13.30 -31.82
C PHE A 86 6.53 13.57 -33.32
N PRO A 87 6.52 12.54 -34.18
CA PRO A 87 6.31 12.72 -35.60
C PRO A 87 4.93 13.36 -35.85
N LEU A 88 4.85 14.22 -36.87
CA LEU A 88 3.57 14.82 -37.29
C LEU A 88 2.59 13.68 -37.59
N LEU A 89 1.45 13.66 -36.89
CA LEU A 89 0.44 12.63 -37.08
C LEU A 89 -0.22 12.83 -38.46
N PRO A 90 -0.36 11.78 -39.29
CA PRO A 90 -1.11 11.89 -40.55
C PRO A 90 -2.56 12.32 -40.31
N VAL A 91 -3.14 13.12 -41.22
CA VAL A 91 -4.53 13.58 -41.11
C VAL A 91 -5.52 12.42 -41.14
N GLU A 92 -5.14 11.32 -41.78
CA GLU A 92 -5.86 10.06 -41.88
C GLU A 92 -6.03 9.36 -40.52
N CYS A 93 -5.18 9.67 -39.53
CA CYS A 93 -5.34 9.17 -38.16
C CYS A 93 -6.42 9.91 -37.36
N THR A 94 -6.95 11.02 -37.91
CA THR A 94 -8.01 11.83 -37.28
C THR A 94 -9.39 11.54 -37.88
N ASN A 95 -9.45 11.06 -39.14
CA ASN A 95 -10.69 10.76 -39.85
C ASN A 95 -11.03 9.27 -39.83
N SER A 96 -12.31 8.92 -39.69
CA SER A 96 -12.78 7.51 -39.65
C SER A 96 -12.64 6.74 -40.97
N THR A 97 -12.16 7.36 -42.05
CA THR A 97 -11.82 6.68 -43.31
C THR A 97 -10.46 6.00 -43.17
N ARG A 98 -10.42 4.95 -42.35
CA ARG A 98 -9.23 4.13 -42.10
C ARG A 98 -8.88 3.37 -43.39
N THR A 99 -7.87 3.84 -44.12
CA THR A 99 -7.19 2.99 -45.10
C THR A 99 -6.28 2.02 -44.33
N PRO A 100 -6.23 0.73 -44.71
CA PRO A 100 -5.49 -0.29 -43.96
C PRO A 100 -3.96 -0.08 -43.95
N ASP A 101 -3.42 0.79 -44.81
CA ASP A 101 -1.98 1.01 -44.99
C ASP A 101 -1.40 2.20 -44.18
N VAL A 102 -2.18 2.89 -43.34
CA VAL A 102 -1.69 4.02 -42.54
C VAL A 102 -1.31 3.57 -41.13
N ASN A 103 -0.02 3.67 -40.79
CA ASN A 103 0.46 3.47 -39.44
C ASN A 103 0.25 4.74 -38.61
N CYS A 104 -0.62 4.66 -37.59
CA CYS A 104 -0.87 5.75 -36.64
C CYS A 104 -0.05 5.50 -35.37
N PRO A 105 1.13 6.13 -35.20
CA PRO A 105 1.95 5.91 -34.02
C PRO A 105 1.26 6.44 -32.78
N ILE A 106 1.17 5.60 -31.75
CA ILE A 106 0.70 6.01 -30.42
C ILE A 106 1.87 6.64 -29.68
N ARG A 107 1.68 7.83 -29.11
CA ARG A 107 2.68 8.45 -28.24
C ARG A 107 2.88 7.59 -26.99
N ALA A 108 4.06 7.00 -26.85
CA ALA A 108 4.45 6.32 -25.62
C ALA A 108 4.68 7.37 -24.51
N PRO A 109 4.33 7.05 -23.25
CA PRO A 109 4.53 7.96 -22.14
C PRO A 109 6.03 8.20 -21.87
N TYR A 110 6.51 9.42 -22.07
CA TYR A 110 7.89 9.80 -21.78
C TYR A 110 8.23 9.53 -20.30
N CYS A 111 9.39 8.95 -20.05
CA CYS A 111 9.85 8.54 -18.72
C CYS A 111 8.89 7.56 -17.97
N GLY A 112 7.98 6.89 -18.69
CA GLY A 112 7.03 5.91 -18.14
C GLY A 112 7.64 4.91 -17.16
N PRO A 113 8.69 4.14 -17.53
CA PRO A 113 9.27 3.13 -16.66
C PRO A 113 9.75 3.68 -15.31
N VAL A 114 10.41 4.84 -15.31
CA VAL A 114 10.92 5.47 -14.09
C VAL A 114 9.78 5.91 -13.18
N VAL A 115 8.73 6.53 -13.75
CA VAL A 115 7.53 6.93 -13.00
C VAL A 115 6.89 5.71 -12.34
N TYR A 116 6.69 4.62 -13.09
CA TYR A 116 6.06 3.41 -12.55
C TYR A 116 6.93 2.70 -11.51
N ILE A 117 8.26 2.66 -11.67
CA ILE A 117 9.19 2.14 -10.66
C ILE A 117 9.09 2.98 -9.38
N GLY A 118 9.11 4.31 -9.50
CA GLY A 118 8.95 5.22 -8.36
C GLY A 118 7.62 4.99 -7.64
N LEU A 119 6.50 4.94 -8.38
CA LEU A 119 5.18 4.68 -7.82
C LEU A 119 5.09 3.31 -7.15
N PHE A 120 5.69 2.28 -7.73
CA PHE A 120 5.71 0.93 -7.17
C PHE A 120 6.47 0.88 -5.84
N LEU A 121 7.65 1.50 -5.76
CA LEU A 121 8.42 1.61 -4.51
C LEU A 121 7.68 2.40 -3.44
N ILE A 122 7.04 3.51 -3.81
CA ILE A 122 6.18 4.27 -2.90
C ILE A 122 5.02 3.40 -2.42
N ALA A 123 4.36 2.66 -3.30
CA ALA A 123 3.22 1.81 -2.94
C ALA A 123 3.62 0.70 -1.96
N LEU A 124 4.78 0.06 -2.19
CA LEU A 124 5.38 -0.91 -1.27
C LEU A 124 5.63 -0.31 0.11
N GLY A 125 6.23 0.88 0.14
CA GLY A 125 6.52 1.62 1.36
C GLY A 125 5.25 2.01 2.12
N VAL A 126 4.36 2.79 1.48
CA VAL A 126 3.13 3.32 2.08
C VAL A 126 2.22 2.20 2.55
N GLY A 127 1.98 1.17 1.74
CA GLY A 127 1.09 0.06 2.12
C GLY A 127 1.58 -0.66 3.37
N THR A 128 2.88 -0.94 3.43
CA THR A 128 3.52 -1.63 4.55
C THR A 128 3.60 -0.76 5.81
N VAL A 129 3.88 0.54 5.69
CA VAL A 129 3.82 1.46 6.83
C VAL A 129 2.40 1.53 7.37
N LYS A 130 1.40 1.71 6.49
CA LYS A 130 -0.01 1.88 6.87
C LYS A 130 -0.57 0.70 7.64
N SER A 131 -0.22 -0.53 7.26
CA SER A 131 -0.69 -1.75 7.95
C SER A 131 -0.09 -1.92 9.35
N ASN A 132 1.08 -1.32 9.62
CA ASN A 132 1.86 -1.61 10.82
C ASN A 132 1.96 -0.44 11.82
N ILE A 133 1.99 0.80 11.34
CA ILE A 133 2.29 1.99 12.17
C ILE A 133 1.25 2.20 13.27
N THR A 134 -0.03 1.96 12.96
CA THR A 134 -1.14 2.13 13.89
C THR A 134 -1.07 1.11 15.03
N ALA A 135 -0.83 -0.16 14.68
CA ALA A 135 -0.67 -1.23 15.67
C ALA A 135 0.59 -1.02 16.53
N PHE A 136 1.70 -0.62 15.90
CA PHE A 136 2.94 -0.31 16.60
C PHE A 136 2.79 0.86 17.58
N GLY A 137 2.08 1.92 17.18
CA GLY A 137 1.77 3.06 18.04
C GLY A 137 0.87 2.68 19.23
N ALA A 138 -0.16 1.87 18.99
CA ALA A 138 -1.02 1.35 20.05
C ALA A 138 -0.24 0.51 21.08
N ASP A 139 0.72 -0.29 20.62
CA ASP A 139 1.61 -1.05 21.50
C ASP A 139 2.42 -0.17 22.47
N GLN A 140 2.69 1.10 22.13
CA GLN A 140 3.44 2.03 23.01
C GLN A 140 2.64 2.53 24.21
N VAL A 141 1.30 2.48 24.14
CA VAL A 141 0.40 3.00 25.17
C VAL A 141 -0.50 1.90 25.77
N LYS A 142 -0.38 0.66 25.28
CA LYS A 142 -1.23 -0.47 25.68
C LYS A 142 -1.27 -0.68 27.19
N ASP A 143 -0.12 -0.59 27.85
CA ASP A 143 0.00 -0.85 29.29
C ASP A 143 -0.42 0.34 30.17
N LYS A 144 -0.73 1.50 29.56
CA LYS A 144 -1.17 2.72 30.25
C LYS A 144 -2.69 2.82 30.40
N GLY A 145 -3.42 1.78 29.99
CA GLY A 145 -4.87 1.69 30.13
C GLY A 145 -5.67 2.28 28.96
N PRO A 146 -7.00 2.13 28.99
CA PRO A 146 -7.89 2.47 27.87
C PRO A 146 -7.96 3.97 27.59
N GLU A 147 -7.85 4.82 28.62
CA GLU A 147 -7.90 6.28 28.44
C GLU A 147 -6.67 6.80 27.69
N ALA A 148 -5.48 6.32 28.03
CA ALA A 148 -4.24 6.68 27.33
C ALA A 148 -4.28 6.23 25.86
N THR A 149 -4.79 5.03 25.60
CA THR A 149 -4.98 4.51 24.24
C THR A 149 -5.96 5.38 23.44
N ARG A 150 -7.09 5.78 24.04
CA ARG A 150 -8.05 6.69 23.39
C ARG A 150 -7.43 8.06 23.09
N ARG A 151 -6.69 8.65 24.02
CA ARG A 151 -6.00 9.93 23.82
C ARG A 151 -4.96 9.85 22.70
N PHE A 152 -4.20 8.76 22.63
CA PHE A 152 -3.25 8.51 21.54
C PHE A 152 -3.96 8.50 20.19
N PHE A 153 -5.04 7.72 20.04
CA PHE A 153 -5.78 7.66 18.78
C PHE A 153 -6.44 8.99 18.41
N ASN A 154 -7.00 9.71 19.37
CA ASN A 154 -7.57 11.03 19.12
C ASN A 154 -6.53 12.00 18.53
N TRP A 155 -5.34 12.08 19.13
CA TRP A 155 -4.24 12.90 18.60
C TRP A 155 -3.71 12.39 17.27
N PHE A 156 -3.58 11.07 17.12
CA PHE A 156 -3.14 10.44 15.88
C PHE A 156 -4.04 10.82 14.69
N TYR A 157 -5.36 10.69 14.85
CA TYR A 157 -6.31 11.06 13.80
C TYR A 157 -6.37 12.56 13.55
N TRP A 158 -6.26 13.39 14.60
CA TRP A 158 -6.12 14.85 14.44
C TRP A 158 -4.92 15.23 13.58
N CYS A 159 -3.75 14.64 13.85
CA CYS A 159 -2.53 14.88 13.07
C CYS A 159 -2.66 14.41 11.61
N ILE A 160 -3.31 13.26 11.37
CA ILE A 160 -3.57 12.78 10.00
C ILE A 160 -4.43 13.76 9.21
N ASN A 161 -5.55 14.22 9.80
CA ASN A 161 -6.46 15.15 9.14
C ASN A 161 -5.78 16.50 8.87
N LEU A 162 -5.02 17.02 9.84
CA LEU A 162 -4.24 18.24 9.65
C LEU A 162 -3.21 18.08 8.53
N GLY A 163 -2.48 16.96 8.51
CA GLY A 163 -1.53 16.63 7.44
C GLY A 163 -2.19 16.54 6.06
N ALA A 164 -3.41 15.99 5.99
CA ALA A 164 -4.19 15.93 4.75
C ALA A 164 -4.57 17.33 4.25
N ILE A 165 -5.01 18.23 5.14
CA ILE A 165 -5.32 19.63 4.79
C ILE A 165 -4.06 20.34 4.27
N LEU A 166 -2.93 20.21 4.96
CA LEU A 166 -1.66 20.82 4.54
C LEU A 166 -1.17 20.24 3.20
N SER A 167 -1.38 18.95 2.95
CA SER A 167 -1.00 18.30 1.69
C SER A 167 -1.91 18.71 0.53
N LEU A 168 -3.23 18.66 0.73
CA LEU A 168 -4.23 18.94 -0.32
C LEU A 168 -4.39 20.44 -0.60
N GLY A 169 -4.13 21.28 0.39
CA GLY A 169 -4.10 22.73 0.24
C GLY A 169 -2.70 23.24 -0.13
N GLY A 170 -1.78 23.20 0.84
CA GLY A 170 -0.45 23.83 0.72
C GLY A 170 0.45 23.18 -0.33
N VAL A 171 0.73 21.88 -0.20
CA VAL A 171 1.64 21.20 -1.15
C VAL A 171 1.04 21.18 -2.56
N ALA A 172 -0.26 20.91 -2.68
CA ALA A 172 -0.94 20.92 -3.98
C ALA A 172 -0.95 22.31 -4.63
N TYR A 173 -1.04 23.39 -3.85
CA TYR A 173 -0.92 24.76 -4.35
C TYR A 173 0.48 25.04 -4.88
N ILE A 174 1.53 24.65 -4.14
CA ILE A 174 2.95 24.82 -4.55
C ILE A 174 3.23 24.06 -5.85
N GLN A 175 2.73 22.82 -5.96
CA GLN A 175 2.89 22.01 -7.17
C GLN A 175 2.30 22.68 -8.42
N GLN A 176 1.13 23.33 -8.28
CA GLN A 176 0.40 23.91 -9.41
C GLN A 176 0.87 25.33 -9.77
N ASN A 177 1.19 26.16 -8.77
CA ASN A 177 1.40 27.59 -8.96
C ASN A 177 2.88 28.01 -8.89
N ILE A 178 3.76 27.18 -8.33
CA ILE A 178 5.18 27.52 -8.15
C ILE A 178 6.06 26.57 -8.96
N SER A 179 6.12 25.29 -8.58
CA SER A 179 6.90 24.28 -9.28
C SER A 179 6.58 22.89 -8.72
N PHE A 180 6.46 21.92 -9.63
CA PHE A 180 6.35 20.51 -9.26
C PHE A 180 7.61 19.98 -8.57
N GLU A 181 8.80 20.47 -8.91
CA GLU A 181 10.06 20.05 -8.30
C GLU A 181 10.04 20.33 -6.80
N ILE A 182 9.79 21.58 -6.43
CA ILE A 182 9.69 22.01 -5.03
C ILE A 182 8.53 21.26 -4.34
N GLY A 183 7.40 21.15 -5.02
CA GLY A 183 6.23 20.45 -4.51
C GLY A 183 6.47 18.96 -4.19
N TYR A 184 7.40 18.28 -4.87
CA TYR A 184 7.80 16.91 -4.56
C TYR A 184 8.98 16.81 -3.58
N ILE A 185 9.85 17.81 -3.49
CA ILE A 185 10.92 17.88 -2.48
C ILE A 185 10.31 17.97 -1.08
N ILE A 186 9.27 18.78 -0.86
CA ILE A 186 8.62 18.96 0.45
C ILE A 186 8.23 17.62 1.10
N PRO A 187 7.39 16.77 0.46
CA PRO A 187 7.02 15.48 1.04
C PRO A 187 8.21 14.51 1.16
N ALA A 188 9.21 14.59 0.28
CA ALA A 188 10.43 13.78 0.41
C ALA A 188 11.24 14.15 1.66
N VAL A 189 11.43 15.44 1.92
CA VAL A 189 12.10 15.94 3.14
C VAL A 189 11.31 15.58 4.40
N CYS A 190 9.99 15.80 4.41
CA CYS A 190 9.12 15.41 5.53
C CYS A 190 9.22 13.91 5.83
N LEU A 191 9.26 13.07 4.79
CA LEU A 191 9.43 11.63 4.94
C LEU A 191 10.82 11.27 5.48
N GLY A 192 11.88 11.93 4.99
CA GLY A 192 13.24 11.75 5.51
C GLY A 192 13.36 12.13 6.99
N VAL A 193 12.78 13.26 7.40
CA VAL A 193 12.73 13.69 8.81
C VAL A 193 11.94 12.67 9.64
N SER A 194 10.78 12.22 9.16
CA SER A 194 9.98 11.19 9.83
C SER A 194 10.77 9.89 10.03
N PHE A 195 11.49 9.45 9.01
CA PHE A 195 12.35 8.28 9.08
C PHE A 195 13.47 8.44 10.11
N LEU A 196 14.16 9.58 10.13
CA LEU A 196 15.20 9.87 11.13
C LEU A 196 14.62 9.87 12.56
N VAL A 197 13.49 10.53 12.79
CA VAL A 197 12.81 10.54 14.10
C VAL A 197 12.43 9.12 14.52
N PHE A 198 11.92 8.30 13.60
CA PHE A 198 11.58 6.91 13.87
C PHE A 198 12.81 6.07 14.25
N LEU A 199 13.95 6.26 13.59
CA LEU A 199 15.19 5.57 13.93
C LEU A 199 15.75 6.02 15.29
N LEU A 200 15.73 7.32 15.57
CA LEU A 200 16.18 7.87 16.86
C LEU A 200 15.29 7.41 18.03
N GLY A 201 13.99 7.22 17.77
CA GLY A 201 13.04 6.69 18.75
C GLY A 201 13.25 5.21 19.11
N ARG A 202 14.11 4.48 18.39
CA ARG A 202 14.34 3.04 18.60
C ARG A 202 14.66 2.67 20.05
N THR A 203 15.41 3.50 20.77
CA THR A 203 15.81 3.23 22.16
C THR A 203 14.67 3.43 23.16
N VAL A 204 13.61 4.14 22.76
CA VAL A 204 12.45 4.45 23.61
C VAL A 204 11.27 3.53 23.29
N PHE A 205 11.18 3.02 22.06
CA PHE A 205 10.06 2.20 21.64
C PHE A 205 10.01 0.84 22.33
N ILE A 206 8.80 0.44 22.70
CA ILE A 206 8.46 -0.91 23.12
C ILE A 206 8.31 -1.76 21.85
N THR A 207 9.30 -2.59 21.57
CA THR A 207 9.31 -3.51 20.41
C THR A 207 9.00 -4.93 20.86
N LYS A 208 8.02 -5.58 20.20
CA LYS A 208 7.71 -7.00 20.39
C LYS A 208 8.29 -7.81 19.23
N PRO A 209 8.81 -9.03 19.49
CA PRO A 209 9.21 -9.95 18.42
C PRO A 209 8.00 -10.38 17.58
N ALA A 210 8.26 -10.93 16.40
CA ALA A 210 7.22 -11.57 15.58
C ALA A 210 6.66 -12.80 16.32
N ASP A 211 5.33 -12.88 16.49
CA ASP A 211 4.64 -13.94 17.24
C ASP A 211 3.81 -14.87 16.32
N GLY A 212 4.12 -14.83 15.02
CA GLY A 212 3.37 -15.55 13.99
C GLY A 212 2.17 -14.74 13.47
N SER A 213 1.62 -15.19 12.34
CA SER A 213 0.52 -14.49 11.67
C SER A 213 -0.73 -15.36 11.59
N ALA A 214 -1.87 -14.77 11.97
CA ALA A 214 -3.18 -15.38 11.81
C ALA A 214 -3.48 -15.80 10.36
N PHE A 215 -2.95 -15.08 9.36
CA PHE A 215 -3.06 -15.47 7.95
C PHE A 215 -2.32 -16.77 7.62
N SER A 216 -1.12 -16.96 8.19
CA SER A 216 -0.36 -18.21 8.02
C SER A 216 -1.04 -19.36 8.73
N ASP A 217 -1.57 -19.13 9.92
CA ASP A 217 -2.29 -20.15 10.67
C ASP A 217 -3.61 -20.52 9.97
N MET A 218 -4.34 -19.54 9.43
CA MET A 218 -5.51 -19.76 8.57
C MET A 218 -5.17 -20.63 7.35
N ALA A 219 -4.13 -20.29 6.59
CA ALA A 219 -3.73 -21.06 5.41
C ALA A 219 -3.34 -22.51 5.77
N LYS A 220 -2.61 -22.72 6.88
CA LYS A 220 -2.23 -24.05 7.35
C LYS A 220 -3.44 -24.85 7.83
N ILE A 221 -4.38 -24.23 8.54
CA ILE A 221 -5.61 -24.85 9.02
C ILE A 221 -6.50 -25.26 7.84
N PHE A 222 -6.65 -24.39 6.83
CA PHE A 222 -7.38 -24.73 5.61
C PHE A 222 -6.71 -25.88 4.84
N ALA A 223 -5.41 -25.80 4.61
CA ALA A 223 -4.67 -26.86 3.95
C ALA A 223 -4.80 -28.19 4.70
N PHE A 224 -4.72 -28.17 6.03
CA PHE A 224 -4.93 -29.36 6.85
C PHE A 224 -6.36 -29.88 6.73
N ALA A 225 -7.37 -29.02 6.84
CA ALA A 225 -8.77 -29.45 6.81
C ALA A 225 -9.23 -29.92 5.41
N CYS A 226 -8.63 -29.41 4.34
CA CYS A 226 -8.90 -29.85 2.96
C CYS A 226 -8.12 -31.11 2.57
N CYS A 227 -6.87 -31.28 3.05
CA CYS A 227 -5.98 -32.36 2.62
C CYS A 227 -5.82 -33.50 3.63
N SER A 228 -6.28 -33.34 4.88
CA SER A 228 -6.23 -34.41 5.88
C SER A 228 -7.35 -35.41 5.68
N GLN A 229 -7.05 -36.69 5.87
CA GLN A 229 -8.06 -37.73 5.99
C GLN A 229 -8.93 -37.48 7.23
N LYS A 230 -10.21 -37.88 7.13
CA LYS A 230 -11.27 -37.63 8.12
C LYS A 230 -10.80 -37.91 9.57
N PRO A 231 -11.25 -37.10 10.54
CA PRO A 231 -10.83 -37.25 11.94
C PRO A 231 -11.17 -38.65 12.47
N LYS A 232 -10.27 -39.22 13.30
CA LYS A 232 -10.55 -40.45 14.05
C LYS A 232 -11.73 -40.16 14.99
N GLU A 233 -12.86 -40.85 14.77
CA GLU A 233 -14.06 -40.70 15.60
C GLU A 233 -13.70 -40.86 17.07
N THR A 234 -13.95 -39.81 17.87
CA THR A 234 -14.17 -39.97 19.31
C THR A 234 -15.62 -39.60 19.53
N SER A 235 -16.47 -40.61 19.54
CA SER A 235 -17.90 -40.53 19.79
C SER A 235 -18.14 -40.11 21.25
N SER A 236 -18.35 -38.82 21.49
CA SER A 236 -18.99 -38.31 22.71
C SER A 236 -19.21 -36.81 22.56
N LEU A 237 -20.47 -36.37 22.64
CA LEU A 237 -20.95 -34.98 22.71
C LEU A 237 -21.17 -34.21 21.38
N GLY A 238 -22.44 -34.14 20.98
CA GLY A 238 -23.13 -32.92 20.51
C GLY A 238 -22.64 -32.20 19.24
N ASN A 239 -23.47 -32.26 18.19
CA ASN A 239 -23.37 -31.57 16.89
C ASN A 239 -22.22 -32.01 15.96
N LYS A 240 -22.51 -32.07 14.66
CA LYS A 240 -21.50 -32.36 13.63
C LYS A 240 -20.41 -31.27 13.67
N PRO A 241 -19.13 -31.62 13.87
CA PRO A 241 -18.05 -30.64 13.87
C PRO A 241 -17.98 -29.94 12.50
N ALA A 242 -17.76 -28.62 12.48
CA ALA A 242 -17.54 -27.90 11.24
C ALA A 242 -16.25 -28.41 10.57
N LEU A 243 -16.12 -28.23 9.26
CA LEU A 243 -14.94 -28.73 8.51
C LEU A 243 -13.60 -28.33 9.17
N LEU A 244 -13.53 -27.11 9.69
CA LEU A 244 -12.34 -26.55 10.34
C LEU A 244 -12.07 -27.13 11.75
N ASP A 245 -13.07 -27.71 12.41
CA ASP A 245 -12.88 -28.36 13.73
C ASP A 245 -11.97 -29.59 13.62
N SER A 246 -11.90 -30.23 12.46
CA SER A 246 -10.97 -31.34 12.20
C SER A 246 -9.50 -30.96 12.42
N ALA A 247 -9.16 -29.67 12.34
CA ALA A 247 -7.81 -29.16 12.56
C ALA A 247 -7.44 -29.00 14.05
N LYS A 248 -8.43 -29.05 14.97
CA LYS A 248 -8.17 -28.96 16.42
C LYS A 248 -7.50 -30.22 16.93
N THR A 249 -6.61 -30.06 17.92
CA THR A 249 -5.95 -31.18 18.62
C THR A 249 -6.94 -32.19 19.21
N ILE A 250 -8.10 -31.73 19.70
CA ILE A 250 -9.18 -32.57 20.26
C ILE A 250 -9.71 -33.58 19.23
N TYR A 251 -9.72 -33.23 17.94
CA TYR A 251 -10.18 -34.08 16.84
C TYR A 251 -9.03 -34.77 16.09
N GLY A 252 -7.82 -34.78 16.65
CA GLY A 252 -6.62 -35.39 16.04
C GLY A 252 -5.85 -34.47 15.09
N GLY A 253 -6.19 -33.18 15.06
CA GLY A 253 -5.48 -32.14 14.32
C GLY A 253 -4.21 -31.64 15.01
N LYS A 254 -3.53 -30.68 14.37
CA LYS A 254 -2.24 -30.13 14.84
C LYS A 254 -2.34 -28.78 15.57
N PHE A 255 -3.53 -28.16 15.60
CA PHE A 255 -3.69 -26.78 16.04
C PHE A 255 -4.46 -26.70 17.36
N GLN A 256 -4.04 -25.80 18.25
CA GLN A 256 -4.76 -25.50 19.49
C GLN A 256 -6.15 -24.93 19.18
N GLU A 257 -7.10 -25.18 20.08
CA GLU A 257 -8.50 -24.78 19.89
C GLU A 257 -8.68 -23.27 19.72
N GLU A 258 -7.96 -22.47 20.52
CA GLU A 258 -7.98 -21.01 20.46
C GLU A 258 -7.65 -20.50 19.05
N LYS A 259 -6.57 -21.01 18.43
CA LYS A 259 -6.17 -20.65 17.06
C LYS A 259 -7.21 -21.01 16.00
N VAL A 260 -7.88 -22.16 16.15
CA VAL A 260 -8.91 -22.58 15.18
C VAL A 260 -10.16 -21.71 15.31
N GLU A 261 -10.54 -21.33 16.53
CA GLU A 261 -11.68 -20.43 16.77
C GLU A 261 -11.40 -19.00 16.31
N GLU A 262 -10.17 -18.50 16.47
CA GLU A 262 -9.75 -17.21 15.89
C GLU A 262 -9.90 -17.19 14.36
N VAL A 263 -9.46 -18.25 13.68
CA VAL A 263 -9.61 -18.37 12.22
C VAL A 263 -11.08 -18.42 11.82
N LYS A 264 -11.92 -19.16 12.54
CA LYS A 264 -13.36 -19.18 12.29
C LYS A 264 -14.00 -17.81 12.49
N ALA A 265 -13.58 -17.06 13.52
CA ALA A 265 -14.07 -15.71 13.76
C ALA A 265 -13.68 -14.78 12.59
N LEU A 266 -12.44 -14.84 12.11
CA LEU A 266 -12.01 -14.09 10.93
C LEU A 266 -12.84 -14.41 9.68
N ILE A 267 -13.09 -15.69 9.41
CA ILE A 267 -13.91 -16.12 8.27
C ILE A 267 -15.34 -15.58 8.36
N LYS A 268 -15.93 -15.55 9.57
CA LYS A 268 -17.27 -14.99 9.79
C LYS A 268 -17.35 -13.48 9.51
N ILE A 269 -16.23 -12.76 9.61
CA ILE A 269 -16.18 -11.31 9.37
C ILE A 269 -15.92 -11.00 7.87
N LEU A 270 -15.34 -11.92 7.10
CA LEU A 270 -15.08 -11.73 5.66
C LEU A 270 -16.30 -11.24 4.85
N PRO A 271 -17.52 -11.79 5.02
CA PRO A 271 -18.70 -11.29 4.31
C PRO A 271 -18.97 -9.80 4.53
N VAL A 272 -18.69 -9.28 5.72
CA VAL A 272 -18.84 -7.85 6.04
C VAL A 272 -17.83 -7.03 5.23
N PHE A 273 -16.56 -7.48 5.16
CA PHE A 273 -15.55 -6.82 4.34
C PHE A 273 -15.86 -6.89 2.84
N PHE A 274 -16.37 -8.02 2.34
CA PHE A 274 -16.79 -8.14 0.95
C PHE A 274 -18.01 -7.26 0.63
N ALA A 275 -18.95 -7.10 1.56
CA ALA A 275 -20.08 -6.18 1.40
C ALA A 275 -19.65 -4.70 1.37
N LEU A 276 -18.50 -4.35 1.95
CA LEU A 276 -17.95 -3.00 1.85
C LEU A 276 -17.39 -2.69 0.46
N ILE A 277 -16.97 -3.69 -0.33
CA ILE A 277 -16.45 -3.46 -1.69
C ILE A 277 -17.49 -2.74 -2.57
N PRO A 278 -18.73 -3.24 -2.76
CA PRO A 278 -19.73 -2.54 -3.56
C PRO A 278 -20.10 -1.18 -2.96
N TYR A 279 -20.13 -1.04 -1.63
CA TYR A 279 -20.34 0.27 -0.99
C TYR A 279 -19.29 1.31 -1.42
N TRP A 280 -18.01 0.94 -1.40
CA TRP A 280 -16.91 1.79 -1.86
C TRP A 280 -16.83 1.94 -3.38
N THR A 281 -17.49 1.08 -4.18
CA THR A 281 -17.59 1.33 -5.63
C THR A 281 -18.61 2.40 -5.99
N VAL A 282 -19.55 2.69 -5.08
CA VAL A 282 -20.60 3.71 -5.27
C VAL A 282 -20.16 5.09 -4.75
N TYR A 283 -19.19 5.13 -3.84
CA TYR A 283 -18.69 6.34 -3.17
C TYR A 283 -17.31 6.74 -3.69
#